data_AF-A0A9D7IIF7-F1
#
_entry.id   AF-A0A9D7IIF7-F1
#
_cell.length_a   1.000
_cell.length_b   1.000
_cell.length_c   1.000
_cell.angle_alpha   90.00
_cell.angle_beta   90.00
_cell.angle_gamma   90.00
#
_symmetry.space_group_name_H-M   'P 1'
#
loop_
_entity.id
_entity.type
_entity.pdbx_description
1 polymer ?
#
loop_
_entity_poly.entity_id
_entity_poly.type
_entity_poly.pdbx_seq_one_letter_code
_entity_poly.pdbx_strand_id
1 'polypeptide(L)'
;MIHANRDNQIFFIDRYLEEKLRLDYWWMDAGWYINKTGWPNTGTWEVDTARFPGGLRAITDHIHEKGLKSLVWFEPERVTPGTWLYEQHPEWLLGKDGDQKLLNLGNPEARQWLTDHVDQLINEQGIDLYRQDFNMDPLGYWRDNDSGDRQGITENFHVQGYFAYWDELRKRHPDMLIDSCASGGRRNDLETLRRAVPLLRSDYIMEPVGNQCHTHALSLWFPFYGTGTSKTDAYQIWSVLCPHFIACWDMREKGLDYDLFRKILGIWLSIAPCYFGDYYPLTEYTLADDQWIAWQFHHPGRFEGFVQAFRR
;
A
#
# COMPACT_ATOMS: atom_id res chain seq x y z
N MET A 1 -7.75 -9.12 5.00
CA MET A 1 -8.94 -8.75 5.79
C MET A 1 -10.18 -9.65 5.55
N ILE A 2 -10.07 -10.84 4.95
CA ILE A 2 -11.26 -11.66 4.62
C ILE A 2 -12.09 -12.14 5.83
N HIS A 3 -11.48 -12.18 7.02
CA HIS A 3 -12.15 -12.48 8.30
C HIS A 3 -12.25 -11.25 9.23
N ALA A 4 -11.84 -10.08 8.74
CA ALA A 4 -11.97 -8.84 9.50
C ALA A 4 -13.43 -8.39 9.55
N ASN A 5 -13.78 -7.72 10.64
CA ASN A 5 -15.07 -7.10 10.88
C ASN A 5 -14.87 -5.82 11.70
N ARG A 6 -15.90 -4.99 11.83
CA ARG A 6 -15.81 -3.73 12.58
C ARG A 6 -15.19 -3.91 13.97
N ASP A 7 -15.69 -4.87 14.74
CA ASP A 7 -15.33 -5.01 16.15
C ASP A 7 -13.87 -5.45 16.33
N ASN A 8 -13.36 -6.33 15.47
CA ASN A 8 -11.95 -6.71 15.52
C ASN A 8 -11.02 -5.59 15.04
N GLN A 9 -11.42 -4.77 14.07
CA GLN A 9 -10.62 -3.59 13.70
C GLN A 9 -10.48 -2.64 14.89
N ILE A 10 -11.61 -2.29 15.52
CA ILE A 10 -11.65 -1.45 16.72
C ILE A 10 -10.78 -2.04 17.84
N PHE A 11 -10.92 -3.34 18.12
CA PHE A 11 -10.10 -4.01 19.13
C PHE A 11 -8.59 -3.84 18.88
N PHE A 12 -8.14 -4.07 17.64
CA PHE A 12 -6.72 -3.93 17.33
C PHE A 12 -6.24 -2.48 17.48
N ILE A 13 -6.99 -1.52 16.95
CA ILE A 13 -6.69 -0.08 17.09
C ILE A 13 -6.50 0.29 18.57
N ASP A 14 -7.48 -0.05 19.39
CA ASP A 14 -7.47 0.27 20.81
C ASP A 14 -6.28 -0.38 21.50
N ARG A 15 -5.98 -1.64 21.16
CA ARG A 15 -4.90 -2.37 21.78
C ARG A 15 -3.52 -1.80 21.45
N TYR A 16 -3.28 -1.36 20.20
CA TYR A 16 -2.06 -0.65 19.83
C TYR A 16 -1.87 0.63 20.68
N LEU A 17 -2.95 1.39 20.88
CA LEU A 17 -2.92 2.65 21.63
C LEU A 17 -2.78 2.46 23.14
N GLU A 18 -3.46 1.47 23.72
CA GLU A 18 -3.30 1.06 25.13
C GLU A 18 -1.85 0.70 25.45
N GLU A 19 -1.19 0.02 24.52
CA GLU A 19 0.23 -0.34 24.61
C GLU A 19 1.18 0.80 24.23
N LYS A 20 0.64 2.00 24.00
CA LYS A 20 1.38 3.23 23.70
C LYS A 20 2.31 3.06 22.49
N LEU A 21 1.89 2.23 21.53
CA LEU A 21 2.53 2.16 20.22
C LEU A 21 1.90 3.28 19.37
N ARG A 22 2.72 4.23 18.95
CA ARG A 22 2.26 5.34 18.13
C ARG A 22 1.79 4.79 16.77
N LEU A 23 0.57 5.14 16.40
CA LEU A 23 0.03 4.98 15.06
C LEU A 23 -0.18 6.37 14.46
N ASP A 24 0.02 6.51 13.16
CA ASP A 24 -0.41 7.69 12.40
C ASP A 24 -1.58 7.31 11.47
N TYR A 25 -1.56 6.09 10.92
CA TYR A 25 -2.61 5.52 10.09
C TYR A 25 -3.05 4.13 10.56
N TRP A 26 -4.34 3.82 10.44
CA TRP A 26 -4.88 2.46 10.52
C TRP A 26 -5.14 1.91 9.12
N TRP A 27 -4.43 0.84 8.77
CA TRP A 27 -4.43 0.25 7.44
C TRP A 27 -5.46 -0.88 7.32
N MET A 28 -6.50 -0.66 6.54
CA MET A 28 -7.51 -1.66 6.20
C MET A 28 -7.23 -2.26 4.82
N ASP A 29 -6.58 -3.42 4.83
CA ASP A 29 -6.11 -4.12 3.64
C ASP A 29 -7.21 -4.91 2.89
N ALA A 30 -6.86 -5.72 1.89
CA ALA A 30 -7.79 -6.39 0.98
C ALA A 30 -8.83 -7.27 1.70
N GLY A 31 -10.11 -7.10 1.34
CA GLY A 31 -11.24 -7.91 1.80
C GLY A 31 -12.27 -7.18 2.65
N TRP A 32 -12.26 -5.85 2.71
CA TRP A 32 -13.31 -5.05 3.38
C TRP A 32 -14.64 -5.01 2.60
N TYR A 33 -14.57 -5.30 1.29
CA TYR A 33 -15.71 -5.36 0.37
C TYR A 33 -16.37 -6.73 0.34
N ILE A 34 -17.53 -6.84 -0.33
CA ILE A 34 -18.20 -8.13 -0.57
C ILE A 34 -17.26 -9.05 -1.36
N ASN A 35 -16.82 -10.15 -0.74
CA ASN A 35 -15.93 -11.12 -1.37
C ASN A 35 -16.32 -12.56 -1.01
N LYS A 36 -16.90 -13.30 -1.96
CA LYS A 36 -17.43 -14.66 -1.69
C LYS A 36 -16.37 -15.75 -1.77
N THR A 37 -15.39 -15.55 -2.66
CA THR A 37 -14.32 -16.52 -2.95
C THR A 37 -12.96 -16.08 -2.38
N GLY A 38 -12.95 -15.08 -1.51
CA GLY A 38 -11.76 -14.47 -0.94
C GLY A 38 -11.38 -13.15 -1.60
N TRP A 39 -10.28 -12.54 -1.15
CA TRP A 39 -9.88 -11.19 -1.54
C TRP A 39 -9.69 -10.97 -3.06
N PRO A 40 -9.40 -11.96 -3.93
CA PRO A 40 -9.34 -11.68 -5.36
C PRO A 40 -10.68 -11.26 -5.99
N ASN A 41 -11.82 -11.48 -5.30
CA ASN A 41 -13.17 -11.12 -5.77
C ASN A 41 -13.40 -9.59 -5.76
N THR A 42 -12.75 -8.88 -6.68
CA THR A 42 -12.73 -7.42 -6.83
C THR A 42 -13.54 -6.94 -8.03
N GLY A 43 -13.79 -5.62 -8.12
CA GLY A 43 -14.35 -4.97 -9.31
C GLY A 43 -15.21 -3.75 -8.97
N THR A 44 -16.29 -3.95 -8.21
CA THR A 44 -17.30 -2.91 -7.96
C THR A 44 -17.06 -2.08 -6.70
N TRP A 45 -16.31 -2.57 -5.70
CA TRP A 45 -16.06 -1.86 -4.43
C TRP A 45 -17.32 -1.47 -3.68
N GLU A 46 -17.91 -2.43 -2.96
CA GLU A 46 -19.04 -2.19 -2.06
C GLU A 46 -18.67 -2.68 -0.68
N VAL A 47 -18.88 -1.85 0.35
CA VAL A 47 -18.58 -2.24 1.73
C VAL A 47 -19.43 -3.44 2.11
N ASP A 48 -18.80 -4.49 2.66
CA ASP A 48 -19.52 -5.63 3.22
C ASP A 48 -20.17 -5.25 4.55
N THR A 49 -21.35 -4.63 4.50
CA THR A 49 -22.04 -4.12 5.68
C THR A 49 -22.49 -5.21 6.67
N ALA A 50 -22.48 -6.48 6.26
CA ALA A 50 -22.70 -7.60 7.18
C ALA A 50 -21.50 -7.79 8.12
N ARG A 51 -20.27 -7.64 7.62
CA ARG A 51 -19.05 -7.65 8.45
C ARG A 51 -18.70 -6.28 9.04
N PHE A 52 -19.10 -5.20 8.37
CA PHE A 52 -18.84 -3.82 8.76
C PHE A 52 -20.17 -3.07 8.97
N PRO A 53 -20.95 -3.40 10.02
CA PRO A 53 -22.18 -2.69 10.32
C PRO A 53 -21.91 -1.21 10.62
N GLY A 54 -22.56 -0.31 9.86
CA GLY A 54 -22.26 1.12 9.85
C GLY A 54 -21.21 1.53 8.81
N GLY A 55 -20.81 0.62 7.92
CA GLY A 55 -19.77 0.84 6.93
C GLY A 55 -18.37 0.84 7.52
N LEU A 56 -17.38 1.22 6.71
CA LEU A 56 -16.04 1.54 7.19
C LEU A 56 -16.05 2.83 8.02
N ARG A 57 -17.05 3.69 7.80
CA ARG A 57 -17.25 4.93 8.53
C ARG A 57 -17.25 4.74 10.05
N ALA A 58 -17.84 3.65 10.54
CA ALA A 58 -17.83 3.33 11.97
C ALA A 58 -16.41 3.11 12.55
N ILE A 59 -15.47 2.63 11.72
CA ILE A 59 -14.06 2.48 12.09
C ILE A 59 -13.32 3.82 11.92
N THR A 60 -13.56 4.53 10.81
CA THR A 60 -12.87 5.80 10.55
C THR A 60 -13.23 6.86 11.58
N ASP A 61 -14.51 6.97 11.98
CA ASP A 61 -14.92 7.87 13.06
C ASP A 61 -14.22 7.51 14.38
N HIS A 62 -14.14 6.21 14.72
CA HIS A 62 -13.45 5.72 15.92
C HIS A 62 -11.95 6.07 15.94
N ILE A 63 -11.25 5.98 14.80
CA ILE A 63 -9.83 6.35 14.74
C ILE A 63 -9.64 7.88 14.68
N HIS A 64 -10.55 8.62 14.04
CA HIS A 64 -10.51 10.09 13.98
C HIS A 64 -10.70 10.71 15.37
N GLU A 65 -11.58 10.13 16.20
CA GLU A 65 -11.75 10.52 17.61
C GLU A 65 -10.45 10.39 18.43
N LYS A 66 -9.53 9.54 17.97
CA LYS A 66 -8.22 9.30 18.59
C LYS A 66 -7.08 10.06 17.90
N GLY A 67 -7.40 10.90 16.91
CA GLY A 67 -6.42 11.68 16.15
C GLY A 67 -5.60 10.86 15.14
N LEU A 68 -6.06 9.66 14.78
CA LEU A 68 -5.45 8.80 13.78
C LEU A 68 -6.16 8.97 12.42
N LYS A 69 -5.49 8.56 11.34
CA LYS A 69 -6.05 8.55 9.98
C LYS A 69 -6.30 7.13 9.48
N SER A 70 -7.13 6.98 8.47
CA SER A 70 -7.41 5.70 7.80
C SER A 70 -6.61 5.57 6.50
N LEU A 71 -6.24 4.33 6.18
CA LEU A 71 -5.74 3.94 4.87
C LEU A 71 -6.55 2.74 4.39
N VAL A 72 -7.08 2.78 3.16
CA VAL A 72 -7.91 1.70 2.62
C VAL A 72 -7.38 1.21 1.27
N TRP A 73 -7.28 -0.12 1.14
CA TRP A 73 -6.83 -0.83 -0.06
C TRP A 73 -7.92 -0.93 -1.13
N PHE A 74 -7.54 -0.76 -2.40
CA PHE A 74 -8.34 -0.97 -3.60
C PHE A 74 -7.50 -1.64 -4.68
N GLU A 75 -8.14 -2.30 -5.65
CA GLU A 75 -7.49 -2.87 -6.85
C GLU A 75 -8.43 -2.77 -8.07
N PRO A 76 -8.74 -1.54 -8.53
CA PRO A 76 -9.84 -1.29 -9.44
C PRO A 76 -9.66 -1.92 -10.82
N GLU A 77 -8.44 -2.28 -11.19
CA GLU A 77 -8.10 -2.82 -12.50
C GLU A 77 -8.56 -4.28 -12.66
N ARG A 78 -8.60 -5.09 -11.60
CA ARG A 78 -9.12 -6.47 -11.67
C ARG A 78 -10.62 -6.52 -11.40
N VAL A 79 -11.36 -7.10 -12.33
CA VAL A 79 -12.82 -7.25 -12.25
C VAL A 79 -13.21 -8.72 -12.36
N THR A 80 -13.98 -9.22 -11.41
CA THR A 80 -14.33 -10.66 -11.30
C THR A 80 -15.83 -10.92 -11.50
N PRO A 81 -16.23 -12.13 -11.94
CA PRO A 81 -17.63 -12.52 -12.10
C PRO A 81 -18.50 -12.30 -10.86
N GLY A 82 -19.78 -12.00 -11.07
CA GLY A 82 -20.73 -11.72 -9.99
C GLY A 82 -20.59 -10.35 -9.33
N THR A 83 -19.69 -9.49 -9.84
CA THR A 83 -19.65 -8.07 -9.50
C THR A 83 -20.49 -7.26 -10.48
N TRP A 84 -21.08 -6.15 -10.03
CA TRP A 84 -21.90 -5.29 -10.90
C TRP A 84 -21.17 -4.86 -12.16
N LEU A 85 -19.88 -4.54 -12.05
CA LEU A 85 -19.07 -4.08 -13.18
C LEU A 85 -18.89 -5.18 -14.23
N TYR A 86 -18.70 -6.44 -13.79
CA TYR A 86 -18.60 -7.60 -14.68
C TYR A 86 -19.91 -7.89 -15.41
N GLU A 87 -21.04 -7.82 -14.69
CA GLU A 87 -22.35 -8.24 -15.23
C GLU A 87 -23.05 -7.13 -16.03
N GLN A 88 -22.90 -5.87 -15.63
CA GLN A 88 -23.67 -4.74 -16.20
C GLN A 88 -22.87 -3.91 -17.19
N HIS A 89 -21.54 -3.92 -17.12
CA HIS A 89 -20.66 -3.13 -18.00
C HIS A 89 -19.56 -3.97 -18.67
N PRO A 90 -19.89 -5.08 -19.36
CA PRO A 90 -18.89 -5.88 -20.06
C PRO A 90 -18.13 -5.09 -21.15
N GLU A 91 -18.72 -4.03 -21.70
CA GLU A 91 -18.11 -3.12 -22.67
C GLU A 91 -16.99 -2.24 -22.10
N TRP A 92 -16.90 -2.11 -20.78
CA TRP A 92 -15.82 -1.41 -20.08
C TRP A 92 -14.63 -2.33 -19.76
N LEU A 93 -14.73 -3.62 -20.08
CA LEU A 93 -13.78 -4.64 -19.64
C LEU A 93 -13.04 -5.25 -20.84
N LEU A 94 -11.73 -5.44 -20.67
CA LEU A 94 -10.89 -6.17 -21.61
C LEU A 94 -10.76 -7.62 -21.16
N GLY A 95 -10.72 -8.53 -22.13
CA GLY A 95 -10.55 -9.97 -21.92
C GLY A 95 -11.83 -10.76 -22.15
N LYS A 96 -11.64 -12.08 -22.33
CA LYS A 96 -12.74 -13.04 -22.53
C LYS A 96 -13.43 -13.34 -21.20
N ASP A 97 -14.63 -13.91 -21.28
CA ASP A 97 -15.30 -14.43 -20.09
C ASP A 97 -14.45 -15.52 -19.43
N GLY A 98 -14.37 -15.49 -18.11
CA GLY A 98 -13.52 -16.36 -17.30
C GLY A 98 -13.46 -15.87 -15.87
N ASP A 99 -12.35 -16.13 -15.19
CA ASP A 99 -12.21 -15.83 -13.76
C ASP A 99 -12.04 -14.32 -13.47
N GLN A 100 -11.53 -13.55 -14.44
CA GLN A 100 -11.31 -12.11 -14.31
C GLN A 100 -11.16 -11.41 -15.66
N LYS A 101 -11.48 -10.11 -15.67
CA LYS A 101 -11.23 -9.17 -16.76
C LYS A 101 -10.48 -7.93 -16.24
N LEU A 102 -9.86 -7.21 -17.16
CA LEU A 102 -9.16 -5.95 -16.89
C LEU A 102 -10.11 -4.77 -17.13
N LEU A 103 -10.28 -3.87 -16.16
CA LEU A 103 -11.00 -2.61 -16.37
C LEU A 103 -10.25 -1.74 -17.38
N ASN A 104 -10.91 -1.33 -18.47
CA ASN A 104 -10.31 -0.51 -19.51
C ASN A 104 -10.24 0.97 -19.06
N LEU A 105 -9.14 1.38 -18.42
CA LEU A 105 -8.96 2.78 -18.01
C LEU A 105 -8.76 3.75 -19.20
N GLY A 106 -8.50 3.21 -20.39
CA GLY A 106 -8.52 3.96 -21.65
C GLY A 106 -9.94 4.35 -22.09
N ASN A 107 -10.97 3.65 -21.62
CA ASN A 107 -12.37 4.02 -21.85
C ASN A 107 -12.76 5.20 -20.94
N PRO A 108 -13.14 6.37 -21.50
CA PRO A 108 -13.48 7.54 -20.69
C PRO A 108 -14.67 7.34 -19.74
N GLU A 109 -15.68 6.56 -20.14
CA GLU A 109 -16.87 6.31 -19.31
C GLU A 109 -16.53 5.42 -18.11
N ALA A 110 -15.78 4.34 -18.35
CA ALA A 110 -15.30 3.45 -17.31
C ALA A 110 -14.42 4.19 -16.29
N ARG A 111 -13.50 5.04 -16.78
CA ARG A 111 -12.63 5.86 -15.93
C ARG A 111 -13.43 6.89 -15.13
N GLN A 112 -14.40 7.56 -15.75
CA GLN A 112 -15.24 8.54 -15.07
C GLN A 112 -16.04 7.88 -13.95
N TRP A 113 -16.67 6.74 -14.24
CA TRP A 113 -17.39 5.95 -13.23
C TRP A 113 -16.48 5.55 -12.07
N LEU A 114 -15.29 5.01 -12.36
CA LEU A 114 -14.34 4.62 -11.31
C LEU A 114 -13.92 5.82 -10.44
N THR A 115 -13.68 6.97 -11.08
CA THR A 115 -13.31 8.21 -10.39
C THR A 115 -14.41 8.63 -9.42
N ASP A 116 -15.65 8.71 -9.89
CA ASP A 116 -16.77 9.17 -9.07
C ASP A 116 -17.12 8.15 -7.98
N HIS A 117 -17.04 6.86 -8.28
CA HIS A 117 -17.34 5.79 -7.33
C HIS A 117 -16.33 5.76 -6.17
N VAL A 118 -15.03 5.87 -6.47
CA VAL A 118 -13.99 5.90 -5.44
C VAL A 118 -14.00 7.21 -4.66
N ASP A 119 -14.21 8.37 -5.30
CA ASP A 119 -14.39 9.66 -4.64
C ASP A 119 -15.59 9.63 -3.67
N GLN A 120 -16.72 9.06 -4.09
CA GLN A 120 -17.87 8.87 -3.21
C GLN A 120 -17.51 8.00 -2.00
N LEU A 121 -16.85 6.86 -2.19
CA LEU A 121 -16.42 5.99 -1.09
C LEU A 121 -15.46 6.70 -0.13
N ILE A 122 -14.50 7.46 -0.66
CA ILE A 122 -13.54 8.22 0.16
C ILE A 122 -14.29 9.19 1.09
N ASN A 123 -15.24 9.96 0.52
CA ASN A 123 -16.01 10.94 1.28
C ASN A 123 -16.99 10.30 2.28
N GLU A 124 -17.77 9.31 1.83
CA GLU A 124 -18.80 8.67 2.65
C GLU A 124 -18.20 7.85 3.80
N GLN A 125 -17.10 7.14 3.52
CA GLN A 125 -16.46 6.25 4.47
C GLN A 125 -15.37 6.93 5.29
N GLY A 126 -15.09 8.22 5.08
CA GLY A 126 -14.09 8.98 5.85
C GLY A 126 -12.66 8.48 5.65
N ILE A 127 -12.30 8.12 4.42
CA ILE A 127 -10.98 7.56 4.08
C ILE A 127 -9.95 8.69 3.93
N ASP A 128 -8.81 8.60 4.62
CA ASP A 128 -7.77 9.66 4.59
C ASP A 128 -6.63 9.36 3.62
N LEU A 129 -6.43 8.09 3.25
CA LEU A 129 -5.39 7.65 2.33
C LEU A 129 -5.91 6.50 1.46
N TYR A 130 -5.83 6.71 0.15
CA TYR A 130 -6.19 5.73 -0.86
C TYR A 130 -4.97 4.89 -1.24
N ARG A 131 -5.06 3.56 -1.09
CA ARG A 131 -4.06 2.61 -1.59
C ARG A 131 -4.61 1.89 -2.81
N GLN A 132 -3.89 1.96 -3.93
CA GLN A 132 -4.20 1.15 -5.10
C GLN A 132 -3.15 0.08 -5.32
N ASP A 133 -3.62 -1.15 -5.45
CA ASP A 133 -2.85 -2.31 -5.83
C ASP A 133 -3.14 -2.73 -7.27
N PHE A 134 -2.33 -3.65 -7.79
CA PHE A 134 -2.49 -4.27 -9.09
C PHE A 134 -1.81 -5.63 -9.15
N ASN A 135 -2.60 -6.70 -9.14
CA ASN A 135 -2.14 -8.09 -8.96
C ASN A 135 -2.52 -8.99 -10.14
N MET A 136 -2.51 -8.47 -11.36
CA MET A 136 -2.72 -9.26 -12.58
C MET A 136 -1.75 -8.86 -13.70
N ASP A 137 -1.51 -9.77 -14.65
CA ASP A 137 -0.66 -9.52 -15.82
C ASP A 137 -1.52 -8.93 -16.98
N PRO A 138 -1.36 -7.64 -17.33
CA PRO A 138 -2.27 -6.98 -18.28
C PRO A 138 -1.92 -7.19 -19.75
N LEU A 139 -0.69 -7.63 -20.06
CA LEU A 139 -0.15 -7.58 -21.42
C LEU A 139 -1.00 -8.32 -22.46
N GLY A 140 -1.56 -9.47 -22.07
CA GLY A 140 -2.47 -10.23 -22.94
C GLY A 140 -3.76 -9.47 -23.25
N TYR A 141 -4.37 -8.85 -22.23
CA TYR A 141 -5.60 -8.09 -22.36
C TYR A 141 -5.45 -6.90 -23.32
N TRP A 142 -4.30 -6.21 -23.26
CA TRP A 142 -4.02 -5.09 -24.16
C TRP A 142 -3.77 -5.54 -25.60
N ARG A 143 -2.92 -6.56 -25.79
CA ARG A 143 -2.56 -7.05 -27.14
C ARG A 143 -3.75 -7.65 -27.88
N ASP A 144 -4.62 -8.38 -27.18
CA ASP A 144 -5.82 -8.99 -27.76
C ASP A 144 -6.85 -7.93 -28.22
N ASN A 145 -6.71 -6.68 -27.77
CA ASN A 145 -7.61 -5.57 -28.09
C ASN A 145 -7.04 -4.60 -29.14
N ASP A 146 -5.79 -4.75 -29.54
CA ASP A 146 -5.16 -3.90 -30.55
C ASP A 146 -5.39 -4.45 -31.98
N SER A 147 -5.65 -3.55 -32.94
CA SER A 147 -5.57 -3.90 -34.36
C SER A 147 -4.12 -4.15 -34.79
N GLY A 148 -3.91 -4.92 -35.86
CA GLY A 148 -2.58 -5.30 -36.32
C GLY A 148 -1.65 -4.12 -36.63
N ASP A 149 -2.19 -2.97 -37.04
CA ASP A 149 -1.47 -1.74 -37.38
C ASP A 149 -1.37 -0.73 -36.21
N ARG A 150 -1.89 -1.06 -35.03
CA ARG A 150 -1.92 -0.17 -33.85
C ARG A 150 -1.45 -0.84 -32.55
N GLN A 151 -0.52 -1.77 -32.65
CA GLN A 151 0.03 -2.48 -31.49
C GLN A 151 0.62 -1.50 -30.45
N GLY A 152 0.27 -1.72 -29.17
CA GLY A 152 0.66 -0.90 -28.02
C GLY A 152 -0.32 0.24 -27.70
N ILE A 153 -1.37 0.45 -28.49
CA ILE A 153 -2.28 1.59 -28.27
C ILE A 153 -3.18 1.38 -27.06
N THR A 154 -3.69 0.17 -26.83
CA THR A 154 -4.55 -0.10 -25.67
C THR A 154 -3.78 0.07 -24.36
N GLU A 155 -2.54 -0.43 -24.29
CA GLU A 155 -1.63 -0.20 -23.14
C GLU A 155 -1.41 1.30 -22.91
N ASN A 156 -1.08 2.03 -23.97
CA ASN A 156 -0.81 3.46 -23.88
C ASN A 156 -2.03 4.24 -23.34
N PHE A 157 -3.24 3.96 -23.84
CA PHE A 157 -4.45 4.60 -23.32
C PHE A 157 -4.82 4.15 -21.91
N HIS A 158 -4.57 2.88 -21.55
CA HIS A 158 -4.78 2.39 -20.18
C HIS A 158 -3.90 3.16 -19.19
N VAL A 159 -2.60 3.29 -19.48
CA VAL A 159 -1.64 3.99 -18.61
C VAL A 159 -1.97 5.48 -18.50
N GLN A 160 -2.33 6.14 -19.61
CA GLN A 160 -2.81 7.53 -19.56
C GLN A 160 -4.09 7.68 -18.72
N GLY A 161 -5.03 6.76 -18.88
CA GLY A 161 -6.27 6.73 -18.12
C GLY A 161 -6.05 6.51 -16.62
N TYR A 162 -5.15 5.61 -16.27
CA TYR A 162 -4.70 5.37 -14.90
C TYR A 162 -4.14 6.63 -14.24
N PHE A 163 -3.23 7.34 -14.92
CA PHE A 163 -2.71 8.60 -14.38
C PHE A 163 -3.76 9.70 -14.33
N ALA A 164 -4.64 9.81 -15.33
CA ALA A 164 -5.73 10.78 -15.31
C ALA A 164 -6.72 10.53 -14.15
N TYR A 165 -6.99 9.27 -13.82
CA TYR A 165 -7.79 8.89 -12.65
C TYR A 165 -7.15 9.36 -11.35
N TRP A 166 -5.86 9.08 -11.14
CA TRP A 166 -5.14 9.55 -9.96
C TRP A 166 -5.03 11.08 -9.88
N ASP A 167 -4.78 11.75 -11.01
CA ASP A 167 -4.68 13.20 -11.07
C ASP A 167 -6.02 13.86 -10.68
N GLU A 168 -7.15 13.28 -11.09
CA GLU A 168 -8.47 13.77 -10.68
C GLU A 168 -8.76 13.48 -9.20
N LEU A 169 -8.41 12.30 -8.65
CA LEU A 169 -8.53 12.04 -7.21
C LEU A 169 -7.71 13.04 -6.38
N ARG A 170 -6.46 13.32 -6.77
CA ARG A 170 -5.62 14.32 -6.08
C ARG A 170 -6.18 15.73 -6.19
N LYS A 171 -6.84 16.05 -7.30
CA LYS A 171 -7.50 17.36 -7.47
C LYS A 171 -8.73 17.49 -6.58
N ARG A 172 -9.51 16.41 -6.40
CA ARG A 172 -10.68 16.39 -5.50
C ARG A 172 -10.28 16.34 -4.02
N HIS A 173 -9.15 15.70 -3.71
CA HIS A 173 -8.59 15.54 -2.37
C HIS A 173 -7.13 16.04 -2.30
N PRO A 174 -6.87 17.36 -2.32
CA PRO A 174 -5.52 17.92 -2.44
C PRO A 174 -4.58 17.55 -1.28
N ASP A 175 -5.12 17.22 -0.10
CA ASP A 175 -4.35 16.84 1.08
C ASP A 175 -4.19 15.32 1.24
N MET A 176 -4.80 14.51 0.35
CA MET A 176 -4.73 13.06 0.38
C MET A 176 -3.48 12.56 -0.36
N LEU A 177 -2.72 11.69 0.30
CA LEU A 177 -1.67 10.91 -0.34
C LEU A 177 -2.27 9.70 -1.06
N ILE A 178 -1.60 9.26 -2.13
CA ILE A 178 -1.89 7.98 -2.77
C ILE A 178 -0.76 7.01 -2.43
N ASP A 179 -1.13 5.80 -2.02
CA ASP A 179 -0.21 4.68 -1.85
C ASP A 179 -0.23 3.78 -3.09
N SER A 180 0.93 3.63 -3.73
CA SER A 180 1.11 2.80 -4.92
C SER A 180 1.52 1.39 -4.53
N CYS A 181 0.83 0.40 -5.09
CA CYS A 181 1.20 -1.00 -5.02
C CYS A 181 0.89 -1.72 -6.34
N ALA A 182 1.69 -2.72 -6.65
CA ALA A 182 1.42 -3.70 -7.70
C ALA A 182 2.14 -5.00 -7.31
N SER A 183 1.50 -5.83 -6.49
CA SER A 183 2.15 -6.97 -5.82
C SER A 183 3.49 -6.55 -5.17
N GLY A 184 3.42 -5.51 -4.34
CA GLY A 184 4.57 -4.75 -3.88
C GLY A 184 5.01 -3.70 -4.91
N GLY A 185 6.28 -3.72 -5.31
CA GLY A 185 6.92 -2.63 -6.05
C GLY A 185 6.95 -2.74 -7.57
N ARG A 186 6.08 -3.55 -8.22
CA ARG A 186 6.16 -3.78 -9.69
C ARG A 186 5.77 -2.56 -10.54
N ARG A 187 5.29 -1.49 -9.91
CA ARG A 187 4.92 -0.21 -10.54
C ARG A 187 5.61 0.99 -9.86
N ASN A 188 6.79 0.78 -9.26
CA ASN A 188 7.61 1.87 -8.70
C ASN A 188 8.45 2.57 -9.79
N ASP A 189 7.78 3.03 -10.85
CA ASP A 189 8.38 3.85 -11.91
C ASP A 189 8.27 5.35 -11.59
N LEU A 190 9.03 6.17 -12.30
CA LEU A 190 9.12 7.60 -12.01
C LEU A 190 7.79 8.35 -12.17
N GLU A 191 6.93 7.97 -13.12
CA GLU A 191 5.66 8.69 -13.32
C GLU A 191 4.61 8.32 -12.27
N THR A 192 4.61 7.06 -11.83
CA THR A 192 3.82 6.62 -10.67
C THR A 192 4.28 7.35 -9.40
N LEU A 193 5.60 7.42 -9.15
CA LEU A 193 6.16 8.04 -7.94
C LEU A 193 6.05 9.58 -7.90
N ARG A 194 5.73 10.23 -9.02
CA ARG A 194 5.36 11.67 -9.02
C ARG A 194 3.97 11.95 -8.46
N ARG A 195 3.14 10.90 -8.32
CA ARG A 195 1.73 11.00 -7.88
C ARG A 195 1.46 10.29 -6.58
N ALA A 196 2.23 9.26 -6.27
CA ALA A 196 2.03 8.38 -5.15
C ALA A 196 3.35 8.04 -4.45
N VAL A 197 3.24 7.45 -3.26
CA VAL A 197 4.37 6.90 -2.52
C VAL A 197 4.18 5.40 -2.32
N PRO A 198 5.23 4.56 -2.35
CA PRO A 198 5.08 3.13 -2.11
C PRO A 198 5.19 2.84 -0.62
N LEU A 199 4.07 2.72 0.08
CA LEU A 199 4.08 2.36 1.50
C LEU A 199 4.45 0.89 1.71
N LEU A 200 4.39 0.08 0.65
CA LEU A 200 4.92 -1.27 0.56
C LEU A 200 5.85 -1.40 -0.65
N ARG A 201 7.16 -1.48 -0.41
CA ARG A 201 8.19 -1.57 -1.46
C ARG A 201 8.25 -2.90 -2.19
N SER A 202 7.83 -3.98 -1.54
CA SER A 202 7.85 -5.36 -2.04
C SER A 202 6.98 -6.24 -1.13
N ASP A 203 6.30 -7.23 -1.69
CA ASP A 203 5.59 -8.27 -0.92
C ASP A 203 6.57 -9.21 -0.18
N TYR A 204 7.87 -9.14 -0.50
CA TYR A 204 8.92 -9.85 0.22
C TYR A 204 9.25 -9.13 1.55
N ILE A 205 8.25 -9.08 2.42
CA ILE A 205 8.30 -8.50 3.76
C ILE A 205 8.85 -9.50 4.78
N MET A 206 9.21 -9.01 5.98
CA MET A 206 9.54 -9.85 7.14
C MET A 206 10.79 -10.75 7.01
N GLU A 207 11.53 -10.70 5.90
CA GLU A 207 12.80 -11.40 5.72
C GLU A 207 13.97 -10.37 5.80
N PRO A 208 14.86 -10.48 6.81
CA PRO A 208 15.89 -9.48 7.07
C PRO A 208 16.83 -9.17 5.91
N VAL A 209 17.40 -10.20 5.26
CA VAL A 209 18.48 -10.00 4.27
C VAL A 209 17.95 -9.24 3.05
N GLY A 210 16.83 -9.70 2.50
CA GLY A 210 16.14 -9.05 1.40
C GLY A 210 15.71 -7.63 1.74
N ASN A 211 15.19 -7.39 2.95
CA ASN A 211 14.77 -6.05 3.37
C ASN A 211 15.95 -5.09 3.60
N GLN A 212 17.10 -5.56 4.09
CA GLN A 212 18.33 -4.78 4.13
C GLN A 212 18.82 -4.45 2.72
N CYS A 213 18.78 -5.41 1.80
CA CYS A 213 19.12 -5.21 0.38
C CYS A 213 18.17 -4.20 -0.31
N HIS A 214 16.87 -4.27 -0.03
CA HIS A 214 15.89 -3.30 -0.53
C HIS A 214 16.21 -1.89 -0.02
N THR A 215 16.48 -1.71 1.28
CA THR A 215 16.90 -0.39 1.80
C THR A 215 18.17 0.09 1.11
N HIS A 216 19.20 -0.75 1.07
CA HIS A 216 20.50 -0.38 0.49
C HIS A 216 20.39 0.13 -0.96
N ALA A 217 19.60 -0.55 -1.78
CA ALA A 217 19.42 -0.21 -3.19
C ALA A 217 18.40 0.91 -3.43
N LEU A 218 17.21 0.85 -2.81
CA LEU A 218 16.12 1.77 -3.12
C LEU A 218 16.40 3.21 -2.68
N SER A 219 17.16 3.41 -1.59
CA SER A 219 17.53 4.75 -1.13
C SER A 219 18.33 5.57 -2.15
N LEU A 220 18.93 4.93 -3.16
CA LEU A 220 19.63 5.62 -4.26
C LEU A 220 18.66 6.21 -5.30
N TRP A 221 17.42 5.73 -5.36
CA TRP A 221 16.50 6.02 -6.47
C TRP A 221 15.35 6.92 -6.05
N PHE A 222 14.79 6.72 -4.86
CA PHE A 222 13.68 7.54 -4.36
C PHE A 222 13.70 7.64 -2.83
N PRO A 223 13.31 8.81 -2.28
CA PRO A 223 13.51 9.13 -0.87
C PRO A 223 12.49 8.48 0.07
N PHE A 224 11.37 7.97 -0.46
CA PHE A 224 10.27 7.48 0.36
C PHE A 224 9.82 6.09 -0.09
N TYR A 225 9.80 5.17 0.87
CA TYR A 225 9.26 3.83 0.71
C TYR A 225 8.98 3.22 2.08
N GLY A 226 8.13 2.22 2.10
CA GLY A 226 7.79 1.49 3.31
C GLY A 226 7.90 -0.02 3.19
N THR A 227 7.85 -0.66 4.36
CA THR A 227 7.65 -2.09 4.53
C THR A 227 7.09 -2.33 5.93
N GLY A 228 6.81 -3.58 6.27
CA GLY A 228 6.31 -3.96 7.59
C GLY A 228 6.97 -5.19 8.16
N THR A 229 6.72 -5.42 9.44
CA THR A 229 7.05 -6.71 10.05
C THR A 229 6.11 -7.09 11.17
N SER A 230 5.91 -8.40 11.32
CA SER A 230 5.30 -9.03 12.50
C SER A 230 6.36 -9.65 13.41
N LYS A 231 7.64 -9.60 13.04
CA LYS A 231 8.75 -10.14 13.82
C LYS A 231 8.95 -9.32 15.09
N THR A 232 9.39 -10.00 16.15
CA THR A 232 9.37 -9.43 17.51
C THR A 232 10.76 -9.24 18.12
N ASP A 233 11.82 -9.80 17.53
CA ASP A 233 13.19 -9.53 17.97
C ASP A 233 13.77 -8.26 17.33
N ALA A 234 14.75 -7.69 18.02
CA ALA A 234 15.34 -6.42 17.63
C ALA A 234 16.03 -6.46 16.25
N TYR A 235 16.73 -7.55 15.91
CA TYR A 235 17.48 -7.62 14.66
C TYR A 235 16.54 -7.59 13.46
N GLN A 236 15.46 -8.38 13.51
CA GLN A 236 14.47 -8.42 12.43
C GLN A 236 13.71 -7.11 12.31
N ILE A 237 13.36 -6.44 13.42
CA ILE A 237 12.71 -5.11 13.37
C ILE A 237 13.66 -4.08 12.75
N TRP A 238 14.91 -3.99 13.22
CA TRP A 238 15.88 -3.03 12.67
C TRP A 238 16.16 -3.24 11.18
N SER A 239 16.09 -4.49 10.71
CA SER A 239 16.30 -4.84 9.29
C SER A 239 15.24 -4.29 8.34
N VAL A 240 14.05 -3.93 8.85
CA VAL A 240 12.94 -3.42 8.04
C VAL A 240 12.64 -1.93 8.27
N LEU A 241 13.22 -1.29 9.30
CA LEU A 241 12.98 0.12 9.58
C LEU A 241 13.50 1.01 8.45
N CYS A 242 12.60 1.80 7.88
CA CYS A 242 12.81 2.69 6.74
C CYS A 242 11.89 3.94 6.85
N PRO A 243 11.79 4.82 5.85
CA PRO A 243 11.01 6.07 5.97
C PRO A 243 9.55 5.85 6.42
N HIS A 244 8.92 4.76 5.99
CA HIS A 244 7.62 4.31 6.45
C HIS A 244 7.70 2.89 7.04
N PHE A 245 7.01 2.63 8.16
CA PHE A 245 7.00 1.34 8.83
C PHE A 245 5.57 0.90 9.14
N ILE A 246 5.23 -0.33 8.75
CA ILE A 246 3.95 -0.97 9.06
C ILE A 246 4.15 -1.94 10.22
N ALA A 247 3.48 -1.68 11.33
CA ALA A 247 3.40 -2.64 12.43
C ALA A 247 2.39 -3.74 12.07
N CYS A 248 2.89 -4.97 11.84
CA CYS A 248 2.06 -6.13 11.51
C CYS A 248 1.89 -7.09 12.69
N TRP A 249 2.04 -6.61 13.93
CA TRP A 249 1.92 -7.46 15.11
C TRP A 249 0.46 -7.80 15.41
N ASP A 250 0.22 -9.07 15.71
CA ASP A 250 -1.10 -9.55 16.09
C ASP A 250 -1.37 -9.23 17.57
N MET A 251 -2.26 -8.26 17.81
CA MET A 251 -2.57 -7.76 19.15
C MET A 251 -3.31 -8.77 20.05
N ARG A 252 -3.66 -9.96 19.52
CA ARG A 252 -4.22 -11.07 20.29
C ARG A 252 -3.12 -11.97 20.88
N GLU A 253 -1.89 -11.88 20.36
CA GLU A 253 -0.77 -12.67 20.86
C GLU A 253 -0.41 -12.26 22.28
N LYS A 254 -0.26 -13.26 23.14
CA LYS A 254 0.17 -13.05 24.53
C LYS A 254 1.70 -13.09 24.58
N GLY A 255 2.30 -12.17 25.35
CA GLY A 255 3.74 -12.15 25.57
C GLY A 255 4.54 -11.32 24.56
N LEU A 256 3.89 -10.45 23.78
CA LEU A 256 4.60 -9.43 23.01
C LEU A 256 5.40 -8.52 23.95
N ASP A 257 6.66 -8.27 23.59
CA ASP A 257 7.55 -7.37 24.33
C ASP A 257 7.32 -5.92 23.88
N TYR A 258 6.27 -5.31 24.43
CA TYR A 258 5.93 -3.93 24.10
C TYR A 258 6.98 -2.91 24.56
N ASP A 259 7.79 -3.23 25.58
CA ASP A 259 8.90 -2.37 26.02
C ASP A 259 9.98 -2.32 24.95
N LEU A 260 10.34 -3.47 24.36
CA LEU A 260 11.24 -3.53 23.23
C LEU A 260 10.71 -2.75 22.03
N PHE A 261 9.43 -2.92 21.69
CA PHE A 261 8.81 -2.22 20.55
C PHE A 261 8.83 -0.70 20.75
N ARG A 262 8.39 -0.22 21.91
CA ARG A 262 8.42 1.22 22.24
C ARG A 262 9.84 1.78 22.19
N LYS A 263 10.82 1.03 22.71
CA LYS A 263 12.23 1.45 22.66
C LYS A 263 12.73 1.58 21.23
N ILE A 264 12.54 0.57 20.39
CA ILE A 264 13.02 0.58 19.00
C ILE A 264 12.30 1.67 18.20
N LEU A 265 10.97 1.72 18.25
CA LEU A 265 10.18 2.71 17.52
C LEU A 265 10.43 4.13 18.01
N GLY A 266 10.69 4.33 19.30
CA GLY A 266 11.08 5.63 19.85
C GLY A 266 12.42 6.12 19.27
N ILE A 267 13.41 5.23 19.15
CA ILE A 267 14.67 5.55 18.47
C ILE A 267 14.40 5.86 16.99
N TRP A 268 13.68 5.00 16.28
CA TRP A 268 13.33 5.21 14.87
C TRP A 268 12.64 6.56 14.63
N LEU A 269 11.65 6.94 15.44
CA LEU A 269 10.96 8.22 15.34
C LEU A 269 11.90 9.41 15.55
N SER A 270 12.86 9.28 16.47
CA SER A 270 13.84 10.35 16.74
C SER A 270 14.77 10.61 15.55
N ILE A 271 15.09 9.58 14.77
CA ILE A 271 15.95 9.67 13.58
C ILE A 271 15.17 9.77 12.26
N ALA A 272 13.84 9.61 12.29
CA ALA A 272 13.00 9.56 11.09
C ALA A 272 13.20 10.75 10.12
N PRO A 273 13.39 12.00 10.59
CA PRO A 273 13.68 13.12 9.69
C PRO A 273 14.94 12.93 8.84
N CYS A 274 15.92 12.15 9.30
CA CYS A 274 17.17 11.92 8.56
C CYS A 274 16.97 11.05 7.32
N TYR A 275 15.91 10.23 7.24
CA TYR A 275 15.63 9.44 6.04
C TYR A 275 15.39 10.30 4.79
N PHE A 276 15.00 11.57 4.96
CA PHE A 276 14.79 12.53 3.88
C PHE A 276 16.05 13.33 3.52
N GLY A 277 17.18 13.04 4.17
CA GLY A 277 18.47 13.66 3.92
C GLY A 277 19.29 12.94 2.85
N ASP A 278 20.59 13.23 2.84
CA ASP A 278 21.56 12.60 1.96
C ASP A 278 21.78 11.14 2.37
N TYR A 279 21.86 10.26 1.37
CA TYR A 279 22.08 8.82 1.55
C TYR A 279 23.47 8.41 1.06
N TYR A 280 24.20 7.66 1.90
CA TYR A 280 25.53 7.14 1.58
C TYR A 280 25.60 5.63 1.84
N PRO A 281 25.69 4.78 0.81
CA PRO A 281 26.04 3.38 1.01
C PRO A 281 27.48 3.31 1.54
N LEU A 282 27.70 2.57 2.63
CA LEU A 282 29.01 2.43 3.27
C LEU A 282 29.70 1.11 2.93
N THR A 283 28.94 0.14 2.43
CA THR A 283 29.44 -1.14 1.92
C THR A 283 28.91 -1.37 0.51
N GLU A 284 29.55 -2.28 -0.21
CA GLU A 284 29.00 -2.81 -1.47
C GLU A 284 27.69 -3.55 -1.21
N TYR A 285 26.84 -3.61 -2.24
CA TYR A 285 25.66 -4.45 -2.23
C TYR A 285 26.08 -5.92 -2.26
N THR A 286 25.43 -6.74 -1.44
CA THR A 286 25.63 -8.19 -1.44
C THR A 286 24.36 -8.91 -1.02
N LEU A 287 24.13 -10.12 -1.52
CA LEU A 287 23.11 -11.05 -1.04
C LEU A 287 23.69 -12.07 -0.03
N ALA A 288 25.01 -12.07 0.16
CA ALA A 288 25.64 -12.99 1.08
C ALA A 288 25.19 -12.73 2.52
N ASP A 289 25.00 -13.81 3.26
CA ASP A 289 24.64 -13.85 4.67
C ASP A 289 25.86 -13.93 5.59
N ASP A 290 27.08 -13.83 5.04
CA ASP A 290 28.33 -13.89 5.80
C ASP A 290 29.15 -12.58 5.73
N GLN A 291 28.55 -11.51 5.19
CA GLN A 291 29.16 -10.18 5.04
C GLN A 291 28.44 -9.11 5.87
N TRP A 292 29.10 -7.97 6.04
CA TRP A 292 28.45 -6.75 6.53
C TRP A 292 27.68 -6.06 5.41
N ILE A 293 26.55 -5.44 5.76
CA ILE A 293 25.92 -4.40 4.94
C ILE A 293 25.69 -3.15 5.79
N ALA A 294 26.04 -1.97 5.27
CA ALA A 294 25.86 -0.73 6.00
C ALA A 294 25.60 0.47 5.10
N TRP A 295 24.90 1.46 5.65
CA TRP A 295 24.59 2.73 5.01
C TRP A 295 24.40 3.84 6.05
N GLN A 296 24.48 5.08 5.59
CA GLN A 296 24.27 6.29 6.38
C GLN A 296 23.17 7.15 5.75
N PHE A 297 22.33 7.75 6.61
CA PHE A 297 21.50 8.89 6.26
C PHE A 297 21.99 10.13 7.02
N HIS A 298 22.05 11.28 6.34
CA HIS A 298 22.51 12.54 6.91
C HIS A 298 21.54 13.68 6.58
N HIS A 299 21.01 14.37 7.58
CA HIS A 299 20.18 15.55 7.38
C HIS A 299 21.05 16.82 7.40
N PRO A 300 21.45 17.40 6.24
CA PRO A 300 22.40 18.52 6.21
C PRO A 300 21.89 19.75 6.96
N GLY A 301 20.59 20.05 6.88
CA GLY A 301 19.99 21.19 7.58
C GLY A 301 19.93 21.09 9.12
N ARG A 302 20.11 19.89 9.69
CA ARG A 302 20.08 19.65 11.15
C ARG A 302 21.43 19.26 11.72
N PHE A 303 22.41 18.95 10.86
CA PHE A 303 23.69 18.35 11.25
C PHE A 303 23.51 17.06 12.06
N GLU A 304 22.47 16.30 11.74
CA GLU A 304 22.14 15.00 12.36
C GLU A 304 22.28 13.88 11.33
N GLY A 305 22.45 12.65 11.79
CA GLY A 305 22.50 11.48 10.93
C GLY A 305 22.58 10.20 11.73
N PHE A 306 22.41 9.08 11.05
CA PHE A 306 22.54 7.76 11.64
C PHE A 306 23.15 6.77 10.65
N VAL A 307 23.72 5.71 11.20
CA VAL A 307 24.24 4.58 10.44
C VAL A 307 23.44 3.35 10.84
N GLN A 308 23.01 2.59 9.84
CA GLN A 308 22.55 1.21 10.04
C GLN A 308 23.63 0.29 9.50
N ALA A 309 24.06 -0.67 10.31
CA ALA A 309 25.05 -1.67 9.95
C ALA A 309 24.62 -3.03 10.50
N PHE A 310 24.58 -4.03 9.61
CA PHE A 310 24.15 -5.38 9.94
C PHE A 310 25.29 -6.34 9.64
N ARG A 311 25.70 -7.11 10.66
CA ARG A 311 26.42 -8.36 10.45
C ARG A 311 25.36 -9.40 10.10
N ARG A 312 25.43 -9.94 8.90
CA ARG A 312 24.59 -11.07 8.51
C ARG A 312 25.15 -12.36 9.07
#